data_AF-A0A0F9QLH9-F1
#
_entry.id   AF-A0A0F9QLH9-F1
#
_cell.length_a   1.000
_cell.length_b   1.000
_cell.length_c   1.000
_cell.angle_alpha   90.00
_cell.angle_beta   90.00
_cell.angle_gamma   90.00
#
_symmetry.space_group_name_H-M   'P 1'
#
loop_
_entity.id
_entity.type
_entity.pdbx_description
1 polymer ?
#
loop_
_entity_poly.entity_id
_entity_poly.type
_entity_poly.pdbx_seq_one_letter_code
_entity_poly.pdbx_strand_id
1 'polypeptide(L)'
;MIADTGLAVSPIGLGTVKIGRDKAVKYPEGFTIPEDEQVIALLERAWEYGINLIDTAPAYGRSEQRLGKLLKKVPRDWVITTKAGEYFDAETGESFYNFTPESLIKSVENSLKLLQRDELDIVL
;
A
#
# COMPACT_ATOMS: atom_id res chain seq x y z
N MET A 1 -1.76 -10.88 -16.75
CA MET A 1 -3.19 -10.60 -16.55
C MET A 1 -3.62 -11.22 -15.24
N ILE A 2 -4.38 -10.50 -14.40
CA ILE A 2 -4.99 -11.08 -13.20
C ILE A 2 -6.35 -11.66 -13.60
N ALA A 3 -6.40 -12.97 -13.83
CA ALA A 3 -7.62 -13.69 -14.21
C ALA A 3 -8.46 -12.90 -15.24
N ASP A 4 -9.75 -12.71 -14.97
CA ASP A 4 -10.71 -12.06 -15.86
C ASP A 4 -10.94 -10.56 -15.54
N THR A 5 -10.07 -9.93 -14.73
CA THR A 5 -10.24 -8.52 -14.32
C THR A 5 -9.86 -7.52 -15.40
N GLY A 6 -9.15 -7.96 -16.45
CA GLY A 6 -8.59 -7.08 -17.47
C GLY A 6 -7.31 -6.35 -17.04
N LEU A 7 -6.85 -6.50 -15.80
CA LEU A 7 -5.62 -5.86 -15.31
C LEU A 7 -4.36 -6.63 -15.75
N ALA A 8 -3.45 -5.93 -16.42
CA ALA A 8 -2.12 -6.44 -16.77
C ALA A 8 -1.11 -6.02 -15.70
N VAL A 9 -0.57 -6.99 -14.96
CA VAL A 9 0.46 -6.75 -13.94
C VAL A 9 1.75 -7.49 -14.24
N SER A 10 2.86 -6.92 -13.79
CA SER A 10 4.16 -7.55 -13.72
C SER A 10 4.12 -8.82 -12.84
N PRO A 11 4.96 -9.84 -13.12
CA PRO A 11 4.99 -11.08 -12.33
C PRO A 11 5.50 -10.88 -10.89
N ILE A 12 6.11 -9.72 -10.61
CA ILE A 12 6.55 -9.30 -9.28
C ILE A 12 5.84 -7.99 -8.95
N GLY A 13 5.32 -7.88 -7.72
CA GLY A 13 4.79 -6.64 -7.17
C GLY A 13 5.69 -6.08 -6.06
N LEU A 14 5.68 -4.76 -5.88
CA LEU A 14 6.38 -4.08 -4.81
C LEU A 14 5.51 -4.03 -3.55
N GLY A 15 5.85 -4.81 -2.53
CA GLY A 15 5.20 -4.74 -1.21
C GLY A 15 5.69 -3.55 -0.39
N THR A 16 4.78 -2.84 0.26
CA THR A 16 5.08 -1.52 0.86
C THR A 16 4.95 -1.43 2.38
N VAL A 17 4.88 -2.56 3.11
CA VAL A 17 4.82 -2.57 4.58
C VAL A 17 5.87 -1.64 5.21
N LYS A 18 7.13 -1.76 4.76
CA LYS A 18 8.27 -0.98 5.29
C LYS A 18 8.19 0.52 5.03
N ILE A 19 7.33 0.96 4.09
CA ILE A 19 7.13 2.39 3.79
C ILE A 19 6.30 3.05 4.90
N GLY A 20 5.46 2.30 5.60
CA GLY A 20 4.51 2.87 6.56
C GLY A 20 4.57 2.33 7.98
N ARG A 21 5.20 1.18 8.23
CA ARG A 21 5.22 0.50 9.53
C ARG A 21 6.53 -0.24 9.78
N ASP A 22 7.10 -0.02 10.97
CA ASP A 22 8.31 -0.65 11.52
C ASP A 22 8.05 -1.42 12.84
N LYS A 23 6.85 -1.33 13.39
CA LYS A 23 6.43 -2.02 14.62
C LYS A 23 5.60 -3.27 14.35
N ALA A 24 5.71 -4.27 15.23
CA ALA A 24 4.91 -5.50 15.19
C ALA A 24 4.88 -6.17 13.80
N VAL A 25 6.03 -6.20 13.15
CA VAL A 25 6.26 -6.80 11.83
C VAL A 25 7.15 -8.02 12.01
N LYS A 26 6.90 -9.10 11.24
CA LYS A 26 7.61 -10.39 11.35
C LYS A 26 8.98 -10.35 10.68
N TYR A 27 9.88 -9.49 11.13
CA TYR A 27 11.28 -9.43 10.67
C TYR A 27 12.25 -9.82 11.80
N PRO A 28 13.37 -10.48 11.48
CA PRO A 28 14.34 -10.93 12.48
C PRO A 28 15.04 -9.76 13.19
N GLU A 29 15.15 -8.61 12.52
CA GLU A 29 15.77 -7.39 13.02
C GLU A 29 14.82 -6.20 12.83
N GLY A 30 14.93 -5.21 13.72
CA GLY A 30 14.27 -3.92 13.55
C GLY A 30 14.81 -3.16 12.34
N PHE A 31 14.00 -2.28 11.77
CA PHE A 31 14.42 -1.39 10.69
C PHE A 31 13.77 -0.03 10.86
N THR A 32 14.34 0.98 10.21
CA THR A 32 13.75 2.32 10.16
C THR A 32 12.93 2.48 8.89
N ILE A 33 11.81 3.19 9.01
CA ILE A 33 11.02 3.61 7.84
C ILE A 33 11.91 4.47 6.92
N PRO A 34 11.97 4.20 5.60
CA PRO A 34 12.79 4.96 4.67
C PRO A 34 12.26 6.38 4.49
N GLU A 35 13.16 7.34 4.23
CA GLU A 35 12.83 8.72 3.89
C GLU A 35 12.11 8.82 2.54
N ASP A 36 11.40 9.92 2.28
CA ASP A 36 10.58 10.10 1.08
C ASP A 36 11.42 9.98 -0.21
N GLU A 37 12.64 10.52 -0.24
CA GLU A 37 13.55 10.44 -1.39
C GLU A 37 13.99 9.00 -1.68
N GLN A 38 14.21 8.19 -0.63
CA GLN A 38 14.57 6.78 -0.79
C GLN A 38 13.40 5.97 -1.37
N VAL A 39 12.17 6.30 -0.95
CA VAL A 39 10.96 5.68 -1.50
C VAL A 39 10.74 6.09 -2.96
N ILE A 40 10.95 7.36 -3.31
CA ILE A 40 10.86 7.83 -4.70
C ILE A 40 11.87 7.09 -5.58
N ALA A 41 13.13 7.01 -5.15
CA ALA A 41 14.17 6.28 -5.90
C ALA A 41 13.84 4.78 -6.05
N LEU A 42 13.23 4.16 -5.02
CA LEU A 42 12.76 2.78 -5.09
C LEU A 42 11.63 2.61 -6.12
N LEU A 43 10.67 3.53 -6.14
CA LEU A 43 9.55 3.51 -7.10
C LEU A 43 10.04 3.70 -8.54
N GLU A 44 10.95 4.64 -8.78
CA GLU A 44 11.59 4.84 -10.08
C GLU A 44 12.30 3.57 -10.54
N ARG A 45 13.12 2.96 -9.66
CA ARG A 45 13.85 1.74 -9.97
C ARG A 45 12.93 0.54 -10.22
N ALA A 46 11.84 0.42 -9.45
CA ALA A 46 10.85 -0.63 -9.67
C ALA A 46 10.24 -0.52 -11.07
N TRP A 47 9.86 0.69 -11.49
CA TRP A 47 9.34 0.94 -12.83
C TRP A 47 10.38 0.63 -13.92
N GLU A 48 11.64 1.03 -13.74
CA GLU A 48 12.74 0.72 -14.68
C GLU A 48 12.93 -0.78 -14.90
N TYR A 49 12.67 -1.60 -13.88
CA TYR A 49 12.69 -3.06 -13.97
C TYR A 49 11.38 -3.69 -14.47
N GLY A 50 10.42 -2.87 -14.91
CA GLY A 50 9.15 -3.33 -15.45
C GLY A 50 8.14 -3.77 -14.38
N ILE A 51 8.32 -3.40 -13.11
CA ILE A 51 7.33 -3.60 -12.07
C ILE A 51 6.26 -2.51 -12.19
N ASN A 52 4.99 -2.90 -12.27
CA ASN A 52 3.87 -1.96 -12.28
C ASN A 52 2.84 -2.21 -11.16
N LEU A 53 2.99 -3.27 -10.36
CA LEU A 53 2.10 -3.61 -9.26
C LEU A 53 2.68 -3.13 -7.92
N ILE A 54 1.87 -2.41 -7.13
CA ILE A 54 2.18 -1.96 -5.77
C ILE A 54 1.17 -2.58 -4.79
N ASP A 55 1.67 -3.21 -3.72
CA ASP A 55 0.86 -3.80 -2.65
C ASP A 55 0.97 -2.98 -1.36
N THR A 56 -0.17 -2.47 -0.89
CA THR A 56 -0.30 -1.70 0.36
C THR A 56 -1.48 -2.23 1.20
N ALA A 57 -1.72 -1.63 2.37
CA ALA A 57 -2.90 -1.87 3.21
C ALA A 57 -3.06 -0.75 4.26
N PRO A 58 -4.28 -0.55 4.80
CA PRO A 58 -4.51 0.29 5.98
C PRO A 58 -3.70 -0.14 7.21
N ALA A 59 -3.52 -1.45 7.40
CA ALA A 59 -2.72 -2.01 8.49
C ALA A 59 -1.21 -1.75 8.38
N TYR A 60 -0.73 -1.23 7.24
CA TYR A 60 0.69 -0.94 7.01
C TYR A 60 1.05 0.47 7.49
N GLY A 61 0.48 0.89 8.63
CA GLY A 61 0.70 2.20 9.23
C GLY A 61 0.41 3.33 8.23
N ARG A 62 1.41 4.14 7.90
CA ARG A 62 1.26 5.31 7.01
C ARG A 62 1.46 5.01 5.52
N SER A 63 1.47 3.74 5.11
CA SER A 63 1.82 3.32 3.74
C SER A 63 0.94 3.99 2.69
N GLU A 64 -0.39 3.87 2.80
CA GLU A 64 -1.33 4.47 1.83
C GLU A 64 -1.18 5.99 1.75
N GLN A 65 -1.09 6.67 2.90
CA GLN A 65 -0.93 8.11 2.98
C GLN A 65 0.35 8.59 2.28
N ARG A 66 1.47 7.86 2.48
CA ARG A 66 2.73 8.18 1.83
C ARG A 66 2.66 7.91 0.33
N LEU A 67 2.16 6.75 -0.08
CA LEU A 67 2.03 6.40 -1.50
C LEU A 67 1.18 7.41 -2.28
N GLY A 68 0.05 7.86 -1.73
CA GLY A 68 -0.80 8.86 -2.39
C GLY A 68 -0.09 10.20 -2.65
N LYS A 69 0.93 10.55 -1.84
CA LYS A 69 1.77 11.74 -2.07
C LYS A 69 2.93 11.44 -3.02
N LEU A 70 3.62 10.32 -2.83
CA LEU A 70 4.89 10.01 -3.49
C LEU A 70 4.70 9.54 -4.94
N LEU A 71 3.61 8.82 -5.25
CA LEU A 71 3.32 8.40 -6.63
C LEU A 71 3.08 9.59 -7.58
N LYS A 72 2.67 10.75 -7.06
CA LYS A 72 2.57 12.01 -7.84
C LYS A 72 3.93 12.53 -8.28
N LYS A 73 5.03 12.12 -7.63
CA LYS A 73 6.40 12.46 -8.01
C LYS A 73 6.98 11.51 -9.05
N VAL A 74 6.37 10.32 -9.21
CA VAL A 74 6.76 9.29 -10.18
C VAL A 74 5.53 8.85 -10.99
N PRO A 75 4.94 9.75 -11.80
CA PRO A 75 3.66 9.50 -12.47
C PRO A 75 3.80 8.42 -13.53
N ARG A 76 3.16 7.27 -13.30
CA ARG A 76 3.13 6.08 -14.18
C ARG A 76 1.79 5.35 -14.05
N ASP A 77 1.57 4.35 -14.89
CA ASP A 77 0.41 3.47 -14.86
C ASP A 77 0.56 2.37 -13.79
N TRP A 78 0.65 2.81 -12.54
CA TRP A 78 0.71 1.92 -11.39
C TRP A 78 -0.63 1.25 -11.14
N VAL A 79 -0.62 -0.08 -11.03
CA VAL A 79 -1.72 -0.88 -10.50
C VAL A 79 -1.50 -1.02 -8.99
N ILE A 80 -2.46 -0.59 -8.19
CA ILE A 80 -2.39 -0.60 -6.73
C ILE A 80 -3.38 -1.60 -6.17
N THR A 81 -2.87 -2.54 -5.39
CA THR A 81 -3.69 -3.38 -4.51
C THR A 81 -3.62 -2.86 -3.09
N THR A 82 -4.79 -2.66 -2.48
CA THR A 82 -4.93 -2.41 -1.05
C THR A 82 -5.83 -3.47 -0.41
N LYS A 83 -6.08 -3.34 0.89
CA LYS A 83 -6.79 -4.34 1.69
C LYS A 83 -7.85 -3.69 2.56
N ALA A 84 -8.80 -4.45 3.06
CA ALA A 84 -9.74 -4.00 4.08
C ALA A 84 -9.87 -5.01 5.24
N GLY A 85 -10.26 -4.52 6.40
CA GLY A 85 -10.64 -5.35 7.55
C GLY A 85 -9.58 -5.56 8.63
N GLU A 86 -8.28 -5.43 8.33
CA GLU A 86 -7.23 -5.28 9.35
C GLU A 86 -6.84 -3.81 9.52
N TYR A 87 -6.71 -3.38 10.77
CA TYR A 87 -6.22 -2.07 11.16
C TYR A 87 -5.06 -2.22 12.13
N PHE A 88 -4.16 -1.25 12.12
CA PHE A 88 -3.00 -1.22 13.02
C PHE A 88 -3.04 0.01 13.91
N ASP A 89 -2.94 -0.21 15.22
CA ASP A 89 -2.76 0.85 16.19
C ASP A 89 -1.27 1.03 16.47
N ALA A 90 -0.74 2.19 16.08
CA ALA A 90 0.69 2.49 16.23
C ALA A 90 1.10 2.85 17.68
N GLU A 91 0.13 3.20 18.53
CA GLU A 91 0.34 3.51 19.94
C GLU A 91 0.49 2.21 20.74
N THR A 92 -0.45 1.27 20.56
CA THR A 92 -0.43 -0.02 21.24
C THR A 92 0.51 -1.03 20.56
N GLY A 93 0.73 -0.88 19.25
CA GLY A 93 1.50 -1.85 18.46
C GLY A 93 0.69 -3.10 18.11
N GLU A 94 -0.62 -3.07 18.24
CA GLU A 94 -1.51 -4.21 18.02
C GLU A 94 -2.33 -4.06 16.74
N SER A 95 -2.62 -5.20 16.09
CA SER A 95 -3.60 -5.26 15.02
C SER A 95 -4.98 -5.56 15.59
N PHE A 96 -6.01 -4.94 15.02
CA PHE A 96 -7.40 -5.31 15.28
C PHE A 96 -8.15 -5.50 13.97
N TYR A 97 -9.24 -6.28 14.04
CA TYR A 97 -9.96 -6.74 12.86
C TYR A 97 -11.43 -6.34 12.94
N ASN A 98 -11.94 -5.73 11.87
CA ASN A 98 -13.35 -5.39 11.75
C ASN A 98 -13.82 -5.57 10.31
N PHE A 99 -14.65 -6.60 10.10
CA PHE A 99 -15.20 -6.99 8.80
C PHE A 99 -16.69 -6.66 8.66
N THR A 100 -17.26 -5.78 9.51
CA THR A 100 -18.64 -5.36 9.28
C THR A 100 -18.75 -4.56 7.97
N PRO A 101 -19.89 -4.61 7.27
CA PRO A 101 -20.08 -3.87 6.02
C PRO A 101 -19.73 -2.39 6.14
N GLU A 102 -20.13 -1.74 7.24
CA GLU A 102 -19.89 -0.32 7.48
C GLU A 102 -18.40 -0.02 7.64
N SER A 103 -17.66 -0.90 8.32
CA SER A 103 -16.21 -0.76 8.50
C SER A 103 -15.47 -0.94 7.18
N LEU A 104 -15.88 -1.91 6.35
CA LEU A 104 -15.28 -2.17 5.05
C LEU A 104 -15.51 -1.02 4.07
N ILE A 105 -16.74 -0.49 4.00
CA ILE A 105 -17.06 0.69 3.18
C ILE A 105 -16.20 1.87 3.60
N LYS A 106 -16.15 2.17 4.90
CA LYS A 106 -15.32 3.26 5.44
C LYS A 106 -13.83 3.04 5.17
N SER A 107 -13.36 1.79 5.19
CA SER A 107 -11.98 1.44 4.85
C SER A 107 -11.67 1.82 3.40
N VAL A 108 -12.54 1.41 2.47
CA VAL A 108 -12.39 1.70 1.04
C VAL A 108 -12.41 3.21 0.77
N GLU A 109 -13.36 3.94 1.35
CA GLU A 109 -13.44 5.41 1.24
C GLU A 109 -12.16 6.09 1.76
N ASN A 110 -11.63 5.60 2.88
CA ASN A 110 -10.40 6.14 3.45
C ASN A 110 -9.17 5.81 2.58
N SER A 111 -9.09 4.60 2.03
CA SER A 111 -8.03 4.21 1.09
C SER A 111 -8.03 5.09 -0.15
N LEU A 112 -9.20 5.34 -0.77
CA LEU A 112 -9.36 6.28 -1.90
C LEU A 112 -8.80 7.66 -1.54
N LYS A 113 -9.20 8.20 -0.39
CA LYS A 113 -8.74 9.51 0.10
C LYS A 113 -7.23 9.55 0.35
N LEU A 114 -6.67 8.54 1.03
CA LEU A 114 -5.26 8.52 1.41
C LEU A 114 -4.35 8.30 0.20
N LEU A 115 -4.74 7.39 -0.70
CA LEU A 115 -4.06 7.15 -1.97
C LEU A 115 -4.30 8.26 -2.98
N GLN A 116 -5.26 9.16 -2.72
CA GLN A 116 -5.63 10.28 -3.58
C GLN A 116 -6.04 9.81 -4.98
N ARG A 117 -6.95 8.82 -5.03
CA ARG A 117 -7.51 8.23 -6.25
C ARG A 117 -9.03 8.28 -6.22
N ASP A 118 -9.61 8.30 -7.41
CA ASP A 118 -11.06 8.21 -7.60
C ASP A 118 -11.54 6.74 -7.64
N GLU A 119 -10.63 5.80 -7.94
CA GLU A 119 -10.89 4.35 -7.95
C GLU A 119 -9.70 3.56 -7.37
N LEU A 120 -10.01 2.38 -6.83
CA LEU A 120 -9.02 1.40 -6.38
C LEU A 120 -8.99 0.24 -7.38
N ASP A 121 -7.79 -0.12 -7.87
CA ASP A 121 -7.66 -1.15 -8.89
C ASP A 121 -8.00 -2.54 -8.32
N ILE A 122 -7.55 -2.82 -7.08
CA ILE A 122 -7.78 -4.09 -6.39
C ILE A 122 -7.94 -3.84 -4.89
N VAL A 123 -8.97 -4.41 -4.27
CA VAL A 123 -9.15 -4.49 -2.82
C VAL A 123 -9.28 -5.95 -2.41
N LEU A 124 -8.48 -6.38 -1.43
CA LEU A 124 -8.50 -7.72 -0.84
C LEU A 124 -9.09 -7.72 0.58
#